data_AF-A0A2W5DEZ1-F1
#
_entry.id   AF-A0A2W5DEZ1-F1
#
_cell.length_a   1.000
_cell.length_b   1.000
_cell.length_c   1.000
_cell.angle_alpha   90.00
_cell.angle_beta   90.00
_cell.angle_gamma   90.00
#
_symmetry.space_group_name_H-M   'P 1'
#
loop_
_entity.id
_entity.type
_entity.pdbx_description
1 polymer ?
#
loop_
_entity_poly.entity_id
_entity_poly.type
_entity_poly.pdbx_seq_one_letter_code
_entity_poly.pdbx_strand_id
1 'polypeptide(L)' 'MNPFDPDFKSHLVAEMCSPRGHQALQASRRASARIEEMRASEDPRKRLAASGTIPGIGRTAEADKTKTSRIKKPAKF' A
#
# COMPACT_ATOMS: atom_id res chain seq x y z
N MET A 1 -3.70 17.47 -14.36
CA MET A 1 -3.79 18.40 -13.22
C MET A 1 -2.60 18.19 -12.33
N ASN A 2 -1.93 19.25 -11.93
CA ASN A 2 -0.72 19.18 -11.12
C ASN A 2 -1.10 19.26 -9.62
N PRO A 3 -0.54 18.42 -8.73
CA PRO A 3 -0.79 18.52 -7.28
C PRO A 3 -0.40 19.87 -6.66
N PHE A 4 0.37 20.70 -7.37
CA PHE A 4 0.78 22.03 -6.92
C PHE A 4 -0.13 23.16 -7.42
N ASP A 5 -1.18 22.86 -8.21
CA ASP A 5 -2.13 23.87 -8.64
C ASP A 5 -2.96 24.37 -7.44
N PRO A 6 -3.25 25.68 -7.32
CA PRO A 6 -4.00 26.23 -6.19
C PRO A 6 -5.41 25.62 -6.06
N ASP A 7 -6.03 25.27 -7.18
CA ASP A 7 -7.34 24.63 -7.25
C ASP A 7 -7.28 23.09 -7.23
N PHE A 8 -6.12 22.48 -6.95
CA PHE A 8 -5.97 21.03 -7.01
C PHE A 8 -6.97 20.30 -6.10
N LYS A 9 -7.13 20.81 -4.88
CA LYS A 9 -8.00 20.20 -3.86
C LYS A 9 -9.48 20.30 -4.22
N SER A 10 -9.93 21.43 -4.78
CA SER A 10 -11.35 21.62 -5.13
C SER A 10 -11.76 20.68 -6.26
N HIS A 11 -10.91 20.54 -7.28
CA HIS A 11 -11.11 19.58 -8.35
C HIS A 11 -11.05 18.13 -7.88
N LEU A 12 -10.10 17.78 -7.00
CA LEU A 12 -10.04 16.44 -6.42
C LEU A 12 -11.33 16.09 -5.68
N VAL A 13 -11.86 17.02 -4.87
CA VAL A 13 -13.14 16.83 -4.17
C VAL A 13 -14.29 16.66 -5.16
N ALA A 14 -14.35 17.49 -6.21
CA ALA A 14 -15.37 17.39 -7.24
C ALA A 14 -15.32 16.03 -7.97
N GLU A 15 -14.13 15.51 -8.27
CA GLU A 15 -13.96 14.20 -8.88
C GLU A 15 -14.42 13.07 -7.94
N MET A 16 -14.07 13.15 -6.66
CA MET A 16 -14.49 12.17 -5.65
C MET A 16 -16.01 12.15 -5.42
N CYS A 17 -16.69 13.29 -5.57
CA CYS A 17 -18.15 13.41 -5.46
C CYS A 17 -18.89 13.15 -6.78
N SER A 18 -18.17 12.94 -7.89
CA SER A 18 -18.79 12.59 -9.16
C SER A 18 -19.35 11.15 -9.13
N PRO A 19 -20.32 10.80 -10.01
CA PRO A 19 -20.78 9.41 -10.14
C PRO A 19 -19.65 8.42 -10.40
N ARG A 20 -18.64 8.83 -11.19
CA ARG A 20 -17.43 8.04 -11.45
C ARG A 20 -16.59 7.85 -10.20
N GLY A 21 -16.40 8.91 -9.41
CA GLY A 21 -15.70 8.87 -8.13
C GLY A 21 -16.38 7.91 -7.15
N HIS A 22 -17.70 7.95 -7.07
CA HIS A 22 -18.49 7.00 -6.28
C HIS A 22 -18.34 5.55 -6.75
N GLN A 23 -18.36 5.29 -8.06
CA GLN A 23 -18.11 3.95 -8.60
C GLN A 23 -16.71 3.45 -8.27
N ALA A 24 -15.69 4.30 -8.40
CA ALA A 24 -14.32 3.97 -8.06
C ALA A 24 -14.17 3.64 -6.56
N LEU A 25 -14.82 4.40 -5.68
CA LEU A 25 -14.83 4.14 -4.24
C LEU A 25 -15.47 2.78 -3.93
N GLN A 26 -16.61 2.45 -4.56
CA GLN A 26 -17.25 1.16 -4.36
C GLN A 26 -16.38 0.00 -4.87
N ALA A 27 -15.75 0.15 -6.04
CA ALA A 27 -14.83 -0.83 -6.58
C ALA A 27 -13.63 -1.06 -5.65
N SER A 28 -13.05 0.03 -5.11
CA SER A 28 -11.97 -0.03 -4.13
C SER A 28 -12.39 -0.79 -2.87
N ARG A 29 -13.56 -0.49 -2.29
CA ARG A 29 -14.10 -1.22 -1.12
C ARG A 29 -14.27 -2.71 -1.39
N ARG A 30 -14.81 -3.08 -2.56
CA ARG A 30 -14.95 -4.50 -2.96
C ARG A 30 -13.60 -5.20 -3.10
N ALA A 31 -12.61 -4.52 -3.67
CA ALA A 31 -11.26 -5.06 -3.78
C ALA A 31 -10.63 -5.28 -2.40
N SER A 32 -10.77 -4.34 -1.47
CA SER A 32 -10.32 -4.48 -0.09
C SER A 32 -10.97 -5.66 0.62
N ALA A 33 -12.30 -5.78 0.55
CA ALA A 33 -13.03 -6.91 1.14
C ALA A 33 -12.54 -8.26 0.57
N ARG A 34 -12.35 -8.35 -0.75
CA ARG A 34 -11.79 -9.55 -1.39
C ARG A 34 -10.39 -9.89 -0.88
N ILE A 35 -9.54 -8.89 -0.63
CA ILE A 35 -8.19 -9.12 -0.08
C ILE A 35 -8.28 -9.66 1.36
N GLU A 36 -9.19 -9.14 2.17
CA GLU A 36 -9.43 -9.63 3.53
C GLU A 36 -9.93 -11.08 3.53
N GLU A 37 -10.87 -11.42 2.65
CA GLU A 37 -11.33 -12.81 2.46
C GLU A 37 -10.18 -13.74 2.06
N MET A 38 -9.32 -13.31 1.13
CA MET A 38 -8.17 -14.11 0.72
C MET A 38 -7.15 -14.29 1.85
N ARG A 39 -6.98 -13.31 2.75
CA ARG A 39 -6.12 -13.41 3.94
C ARG A 39 -6.67 -14.38 4.99
N ALA A 40 -7.99 -14.48 5.10
CA ALA A 40 -8.67 -15.39 6.03
C ALA A 40 -8.86 -16.82 5.46
N SER A 41 -8.50 -17.06 4.20
CA SER A 41 -8.69 -18.37 3.56
C SER A 41 -7.76 -19.44 4.13
N GLU A 42 -8.27 -20.65 4.30
CA GLU A 42 -7.48 -21.84 4.64
C GLU A 42 -6.43 -22.19 3.56
N ASP A 43 -6.69 -21.84 2.30
CA ASP A 43 -5.75 -22.08 1.19
C ASP A 43 -4.50 -21.18 1.32
N PRO A 44 -3.31 -21.75 1.52
CA PRO A 44 -2.07 -20.99 1.65
C PRO A 44 -1.74 -20.15 0.40
N ARG A 45 -2.15 -20.59 -0.80
CA ARG A 45 -1.88 -19.86 -2.04
C ARG A 45 -2.69 -18.56 -2.11
N LYS A 46 -3.94 -18.59 -1.67
CA LYS A 46 -4.80 -17.39 -1.59
C LYS A 46 -4.26 -16.38 -0.57
N ARG A 47 -3.80 -16.84 0.59
CA ARG A 47 -3.17 -15.99 1.60
C ARG A 47 -1.91 -15.31 1.09
N LEU A 48 -1.07 -16.04 0.36
CA LEU A 48 0.16 -15.50 -0.24
C LEU A 48 -0.15 -14.45 -1.32
N ALA A 49 -1.14 -14.69 -2.18
CA ALA A 49 -1.57 -13.71 -3.16
C ALA A 49 -2.07 -12.41 -2.49
N ALA A 50 -2.79 -12.54 -1.37
CA ALA A 50 -3.33 -11.41 -0.62
C ALA A 50 -2.31 -10.62 0.22
N SER A 51 -1.13 -11.20 0.49
CA SER A 51 -0.07 -10.47 1.20
C SER A 51 0.66 -9.45 0.32
N GLY A 52 0.46 -9.47 -1.00
CA GLY A 52 1.13 -8.53 -1.92
C GLY A 52 2.66 -8.64 -1.90
N THR A 53 3.17 -9.75 -1.37
CA THR A 53 4.60 -10.01 -1.25
C THR A 53 5.17 -10.39 -2.61
N ILE A 54 6.19 -9.65 -3.04
CA ILE A 54 6.95 -9.97 -4.25
C ILE A 54 7.97 -11.06 -3.86
N PRO A 55 7.97 -12.24 -4.50
CA PRO A 55 8.98 -13.27 -4.27
C PRO A 55 10.40 -12.69 -4.44
N GLY A 56 11.27 -12.91 -3.46
CA GLY A 56 12.64 -12.36 -3.46
C GLY A 56 12.79 -10.94 -2.91
N ILE A 57 11.69 -10.19 -2.76
CA ILE A 57 11.65 -8.92 -2.03
C ILE A 57 10.85 -9.18 -0.76
N GLY A 58 11.53 -9.82 0.19
CA GLY A 58 10.90 -10.38 1.37
C GLY A 58 10.04 -9.36 2.11
N ARG A 59 8.96 -9.89 2.72
CA ARG A 59 8.70 -9.52 4.13
C ARG A 59 10.06 -9.45 4.80
N THR A 60 10.32 -8.36 5.49
CA THR A 60 11.40 -8.23 6.46
C THR A 60 11.23 -9.30 7.54
N ALA A 61 11.47 -10.57 7.21
CA ALA A 61 11.94 -11.57 8.16
C ALA A 61 13.33 -11.07 8.54
N GLU A 62 13.38 -10.36 9.66
CA GLU A 62 14.50 -9.63 10.22
C GLU A 62 15.34 -8.84 9.22
N ALA A 63 15.28 -7.51 9.27
CA ALA A 63 16.40 -6.72 8.79
C ALA A 63 17.68 -7.31 9.40
N ASP A 64 18.50 -7.93 8.54
CA ASP A 64 19.68 -8.68 8.93
C ASP A 64 20.53 -7.77 9.83
N LYS A 65 20.55 -8.07 11.14
CA LYS A 65 21.13 -7.19 12.15
C LYS A 65 22.63 -6.94 11.88
N THR A 66 23.26 -7.84 11.11
CA THR A 66 24.64 -7.72 10.64
C THR A 66 24.82 -6.65 9.55
N LYS A 67 23.79 -6.37 8.76
CA LYS A 67 23.80 -5.29 7.74
C LYS A 67 23.49 -3.94 8.35
N THR A 68 22.59 -3.88 9.33
CA THR A 68 22.25 -2.63 10.04
C THR A 68 23.36 -2.14 10.97
N SER A 69 24.21 -3.03 11.51
CA SER A 69 25.32 -2.65 12.39
C SER A 69 26.51 -2.00 11.66
N ARG A 70 26.55 -2.08 10.32
CA ARG A 70 27.64 -1.54 9.48
C ARG A 70 27.54 -0.02 9.29
N ILE A 71 26.36 0.56 9.49
CA ILE A 71 26.12 2.00 9.37
C ILE A 71 26.27 2.63 10.75
N LYS A 72 27.50 2.96 11.14
CA LYS A 72 27.73 3.83 12.31
C LYS A 72 27.53 5.28 11.89
N LYS A 73 26.66 6.02 12.60
CA LYS A 73 26.62 7.48 12.48
C LYS A 73 28.02 8.02 12.83
N PRO A 74 28.57 8.98 12.05
CA PRO A 74 29.81 9.63 12.44
C PRO A 74 29.60 10.30 13.80
N ALA A 75 30.55 10.10 14.72
CA ALA A 75 30.56 10.79 15.99
C ALA A 75 30.64 12.30 15.71
N LYS A 76 29.78 13.08 16.37
CA LYS A 76 29.86 14.54 16.34
C LYS A 76 31.14 14.91 17.10
N PHE A 77 32.06 15.59 16.42
CA PHE A 77 33.16 16.31 17.06
C PHE A 77 32.61 17.57 17.75
#